data_AF-A0A6I4MBT4-F1
#
_entry.id   AF-A0A6I4MBT4-F1
#
_cell.length_a   1.000
_cell.length_b   1.000
_cell.length_c   1.000
_cell.angle_alpha   90.00
_cell.angle_beta   90.00
_cell.angle_gamma   90.00
#
_symmetry.space_group_name_H-M   'P 1'
#
loop_
_entity.id
_entity.type
_entity.pdbx_description
1 polymer ?
#
loop_
_entity_poly.entity_id
_entity_poly.type
_entity_poly.pdbx_seq_one_letter_code
_entity_poly.pdbx_strand_id
1 'polypeptide(L)'
;MITDPGFYNDPAYAAQSVPPEDAPPPAGDGAGAGIDTVPRAGIDTVPRAGIARVGDPVAVWPCAGCGRPVPQPVRGARTVRYCQDTGGACERAAHEQRERAREAPGLTGQVAWTWEMVERLEAVADRLAGSLVSELGVAGVERRVADARADAAGQVAVAQRERDASQRQAEAAWRETATARARADAAEEEAAAARADAEQAAADRDEARREGREAKDTADAAVAAQLAAERERDRIASREGELLAALETARTELVGLHGRLSEAETVVEGQRIEADAARRAADDLRAAVRDAETQRGQAVADRDQIQARARETEERNWDLSRANEELRAAVQTLTAERDAARAEADRARRRVDALTRLADPPPDGRRAVDREPPTGLHPLPPLNGSSVNGSGRGGSSLDGTDPLAVNGHRLPHAG
;
A
#
# COMPACT_ATOMS: atom_id res chain seq x y z
N MET A 1 -29.84 6.95 -4.63
CA MET A 1 -29.10 7.73 -5.65
C MET A 1 -27.64 7.38 -5.50
N ILE A 2 -27.08 6.62 -6.44
CA ILE A 2 -25.65 6.31 -6.54
C ILE A 2 -25.35 6.43 -8.04
N THR A 3 -24.30 7.17 -8.40
CA THR A 3 -23.86 7.38 -9.78
C THR A 3 -22.47 6.79 -9.93
N ASP A 4 -22.36 5.78 -10.79
CA ASP A 4 -21.14 5.00 -11.00
C ASP A 4 -20.72 5.11 -12.49
N PRO A 5 -19.59 5.78 -12.81
CA PRO A 5 -19.19 6.08 -14.18
C PRO A 5 -18.30 4.97 -14.77
N GLY A 6 -18.84 3.75 -14.89
CA GLY A 6 -18.16 2.60 -15.51
C GLY A 6 -17.94 2.76 -17.01
N PHE A 7 -16.89 3.50 -17.41
CA PHE A 7 -16.49 3.69 -18.80
C PHE A 7 -15.91 2.40 -19.41
N TYR A 8 -16.71 1.67 -20.19
CA TYR A 8 -16.20 0.69 -21.16
C TYR A 8 -17.07 0.70 -22.41
N ASN A 9 -16.55 1.32 -23.47
CA ASN A 9 -17.21 1.44 -24.76
C ASN A 9 -16.12 1.26 -25.83
N ASP A 10 -15.98 0.03 -26.34
CA ASP A 10 -15.02 -0.30 -27.42
C ASP A 10 -15.77 -1.02 -28.56
N PRO A 11 -16.23 -0.29 -29.58
CA PRO A 11 -17.12 -0.81 -30.61
C PRO A 11 -16.34 -1.45 -31.75
N ALA A 12 -16.02 -2.74 -31.61
CA ALA A 12 -15.52 -3.53 -32.72
C ALA A 12 -16.61 -3.73 -33.81
N TYR A 13 -16.75 -2.80 -34.77
CA TYR A 13 -17.04 -3.10 -36.19
C TYR A 13 -16.97 -1.87 -37.15
N ALA A 14 -16.23 -2.05 -38.26
CA ALA A 14 -16.41 -1.47 -39.61
C ALA A 14 -16.44 0.06 -39.90
N ALA A 15 -15.35 0.55 -40.49
CA ALA A 15 -15.31 1.33 -41.75
C ALA A 15 -13.96 1.02 -42.44
N GLN A 16 -13.83 0.54 -43.69
CA GLN A 16 -14.29 0.96 -45.02
C GLN A 16 -13.38 1.96 -45.78
N SER A 17 -12.62 1.40 -46.75
CA SER A 17 -12.48 1.87 -48.14
C SER A 17 -11.21 2.62 -48.63
N VAL A 18 -10.89 2.32 -49.90
CA VAL A 18 -10.02 3.02 -50.90
C VAL A 18 -8.52 2.56 -51.03
N PRO A 19 -8.03 2.25 -52.25
CA PRO A 19 -6.63 1.85 -52.59
C PRO A 19 -6.01 2.89 -53.58
N PRO A 20 -5.13 2.58 -54.58
CA PRO A 20 -4.10 1.53 -54.77
C PRO A 20 -2.69 2.08 -55.14
N GLU A 21 -1.62 1.29 -54.98
CA GLU A 21 -0.31 1.34 -55.68
C GLU A 21 0.52 0.13 -55.14
N ASP A 22 1.45 -0.52 -55.84
CA ASP A 22 2.07 -0.27 -57.14
C ASP A 22 2.27 -1.60 -57.91
N ALA A 23 2.44 -1.58 -59.24
CA ALA A 23 2.60 -2.79 -60.06
C ALA A 23 3.98 -2.89 -60.74
N PRO A 24 4.66 -4.06 -60.76
CA PRO A 24 5.91 -4.22 -61.47
C PRO A 24 5.71 -4.17 -63.00
N PRO A 25 6.57 -3.47 -63.76
CA PRO A 25 6.42 -3.35 -65.21
C PRO A 25 6.71 -4.67 -65.94
N PRO A 26 6.05 -4.92 -67.10
CA PRO A 26 6.26 -6.15 -67.88
C PRO A 26 7.60 -6.13 -68.65
N ALA A 27 8.16 -7.33 -68.89
CA ALA A 27 9.27 -7.50 -69.81
C ALA A 27 8.83 -7.22 -71.26
N GLY A 28 9.40 -6.18 -71.88
CA GLY A 28 9.08 -5.76 -73.24
C GLY A 28 10.21 -6.09 -74.23
N ASP A 29 10.13 -7.24 -74.89
CA ASP A 29 11.00 -7.57 -76.04
C ASP A 29 10.61 -6.72 -77.27
N GLY A 30 11.18 -5.52 -77.35
CA GLY A 30 10.80 -4.46 -78.29
C GLY A 30 11.86 -4.13 -79.35
N ALA A 31 12.53 -5.13 -79.94
CA ALA A 31 13.60 -4.93 -80.92
C ALA A 31 13.10 -4.51 -82.33
N GLY A 32 12.39 -3.38 -82.43
CA GLY A 32 11.92 -2.79 -83.68
C GLY A 32 12.95 -1.86 -84.32
N ALA A 33 13.54 -2.25 -85.46
CA ALA A 33 14.49 -1.43 -86.22
C ALA A 33 13.96 -1.09 -87.63
N GLY A 34 13.38 0.10 -87.78
CA GLY A 34 13.33 0.79 -89.09
C GLY A 34 14.76 1.22 -89.47
N ILE A 35 15.27 0.87 -90.65
CA ILE A 35 15.03 1.57 -91.93
C ILE A 35 15.29 3.07 -91.80
N ASP A 36 16.44 3.53 -92.32
CA ASP A 36 16.46 4.78 -93.09
C ASP A 36 17.57 4.79 -94.17
N THR A 37 17.61 5.85 -94.96
CA THR A 37 17.87 5.86 -96.41
C THR A 37 19.31 6.20 -96.86
N VAL A 38 19.61 5.64 -98.04
CA VAL A 38 20.66 5.92 -99.06
C VAL A 38 21.38 7.30 -99.01
N PRO A 39 22.64 7.36 -99.48
CA PRO A 39 22.87 8.07 -100.75
C PRO A 39 23.75 7.33 -101.79
N ARG A 40 23.87 7.92 -102.99
CA ARG A 40 24.17 7.23 -104.27
C ARG A 40 25.36 7.86 -105.02
N ALA A 41 26.31 7.03 -105.43
CA ALA A 41 27.37 7.28 -106.43
C ALA A 41 27.85 5.92 -107.00
N GLY A 42 28.51 5.79 -108.16
CA GLY A 42 28.86 6.78 -109.17
C GLY A 42 29.84 6.20 -110.21
N ILE A 43 29.31 5.78 -111.36
CA ILE A 43 29.89 5.82 -112.73
C ILE A 43 31.43 5.74 -112.88
N ASP A 44 31.95 4.68 -113.54
CA ASP A 44 32.74 4.77 -114.79
C ASP A 44 33.06 3.36 -115.35
N THR A 45 32.56 2.97 -116.53
CA THR A 45 33.15 3.12 -117.89
C THR A 45 34.48 2.37 -118.15
N VAL A 46 34.44 1.41 -119.08
CA VAL A 46 35.62 0.71 -119.64
C VAL A 46 35.48 0.69 -121.17
N PRO A 47 36.55 0.91 -121.97
CA PRO A 47 36.35 1.47 -123.31
C PRO A 47 35.93 0.49 -124.42
N ARG A 48 35.12 1.02 -125.32
CA ARG A 48 34.71 0.39 -126.60
C ARG A 48 35.88 0.37 -127.58
N ALA A 49 36.27 -0.82 -128.06
CA ALA A 49 37.34 -0.95 -129.05
C ALA A 49 37.02 -0.18 -130.35
N GLY A 50 37.99 0.60 -130.84
CA GLY A 50 37.83 1.47 -132.01
C GLY A 50 37.94 0.71 -133.33
N ILE A 51 37.02 0.97 -134.26
CA ILE A 51 37.12 0.52 -135.65
C ILE A 51 37.98 1.54 -136.40
N ALA A 52 39.09 1.09 -137.00
CA ALA A 52 39.99 1.96 -137.76
C ALA A 52 39.29 2.56 -139.00
N ARG A 53 39.60 3.82 -139.32
CA ARG A 53 39.08 4.50 -140.51
C ARG A 53 40.01 4.26 -141.71
N VAL A 54 39.42 4.17 -142.90
CA VAL A 54 40.18 4.12 -144.16
C VAL A 54 40.86 5.48 -144.37
N GLY A 55 42.19 5.55 -144.25
CA GLY A 55 42.97 6.75 -144.53
C GLY A 55 44.18 7.02 -143.63
N ASP A 56 44.31 6.35 -142.48
CA ASP A 56 45.49 6.54 -141.61
C ASP A 56 46.79 6.04 -142.28
N PRO A 57 47.95 6.68 -142.03
CA PRO A 57 49.24 6.27 -142.57
C PRO A 57 49.72 4.98 -141.89
N VAL A 58 49.30 3.85 -142.44
CA VAL A 58 49.75 2.51 -142.07
C VAL A 58 51.27 2.44 -142.22
N ALA A 59 51.97 2.24 -141.10
CA ALA A 59 53.40 1.97 -141.14
C ALA A 59 53.63 0.63 -141.84
N VAL A 60 54.29 0.65 -143.00
CA VAL A 60 54.61 -0.56 -143.75
C VAL A 60 56.01 -1.04 -143.35
N TRP A 61 56.09 -2.24 -142.79
CA TRP A 61 57.37 -2.86 -142.43
C TRP A 61 57.66 -4.04 -143.38
N PRO A 62 58.92 -4.28 -143.77
CA PRO A 62 59.26 -5.48 -144.53
C PRO A 62 59.03 -6.73 -143.68
N CYS A 63 58.40 -7.74 -144.26
CA CYS A 63 58.17 -9.05 -143.64
C CYS A 63 59.49 -9.68 -143.20
N ALA A 64 59.59 -10.08 -141.93
CA ALA A 64 60.78 -10.72 -141.37
C ALA A 64 61.12 -12.10 -141.98
N GLY A 65 60.25 -12.66 -142.82
CA GLY A 65 60.49 -13.90 -143.57
C GLY A 65 60.88 -13.71 -145.04
N CYS A 66 60.28 -12.73 -145.73
CA CYS A 66 60.38 -12.61 -147.20
C CYS A 66 60.51 -11.18 -147.73
N GLY A 67 60.70 -10.19 -146.87
CA GLY A 67 60.86 -8.77 -147.24
C GLY A 67 59.61 -8.06 -147.79
N ARG A 68 58.54 -8.78 -148.16
CA ARG A 68 57.28 -8.19 -148.65
C ARG A 68 56.74 -7.12 -147.69
N PRO A 69 56.20 -5.99 -148.19
CA PRO A 69 55.59 -4.97 -147.35
C PRO A 69 54.39 -5.52 -146.55
N VAL A 70 54.44 -5.41 -145.22
CA VAL A 70 53.36 -5.80 -144.30
C VAL A 70 52.76 -4.56 -143.63
N PRO A 71 51.44 -4.34 -143.74
CA PRO A 71 50.76 -3.24 -143.06
C PRO A 71 50.71 -3.46 -141.54
N GLN A 72 51.26 -2.54 -140.75
CA GLN A 72 51.14 -2.58 -139.28
C GLN A 72 49.79 -2.00 -138.80
N PRO A 73 49.15 -2.59 -137.79
CA PRO A 73 47.93 -2.05 -137.21
C PRO A 73 48.21 -0.75 -136.45
N VAL A 74 47.34 0.26 -136.62
CA VAL A 74 47.55 1.61 -136.08
C VAL A 74 47.24 1.66 -134.58
N ARG A 75 48.30 1.64 -133.75
CA ARG A 75 48.32 1.78 -132.28
C ARG A 75 47.65 0.64 -131.48
N GLY A 76 48.33 0.17 -130.43
CA GLY A 76 47.79 -0.70 -129.38
C GLY A 76 47.66 -2.19 -129.70
N ALA A 77 47.46 -2.58 -130.96
CA ALA A 77 47.53 -3.98 -131.36
C ALA A 77 48.99 -4.49 -131.50
N ARG A 78 49.19 -5.81 -131.45
CA ARG A 78 50.52 -6.43 -131.61
C ARG A 78 51.07 -6.19 -133.02
N THR A 79 52.35 -5.85 -133.13
CA THR A 79 53.05 -5.67 -134.42
C THR A 79 53.08 -6.97 -135.22
N VAL A 80 52.67 -6.90 -136.49
CA VAL A 80 52.54 -8.04 -137.39
C VAL A 80 53.87 -8.24 -138.13
N ARG A 81 54.73 -9.13 -137.62
CA ARG A 81 56.11 -9.34 -138.13
C ARG A 81 56.20 -10.16 -139.43
N TYR A 82 55.15 -10.91 -139.79
CA TYR A 82 55.12 -11.78 -140.97
C TYR A 82 53.97 -11.44 -141.91
N CYS A 83 54.12 -11.78 -143.20
CA CYS A 83 53.09 -11.53 -144.19
C CYS A 83 51.91 -12.51 -144.03
N GLN A 84 50.69 -11.99 -144.09
CA GLN A 84 49.44 -12.78 -143.98
C GLN A 84 49.12 -13.51 -145.29
N ASP A 85 50.09 -14.27 -145.82
CA ASP A 85 49.88 -15.19 -146.92
C ASP A 85 48.88 -16.29 -146.48
N THR A 86 48.10 -16.82 -147.42
CA THR A 86 46.97 -17.74 -147.15
C THR A 86 47.41 -18.94 -146.31
N GLY A 87 46.89 -19.01 -145.08
CA GLY A 87 47.21 -20.08 -144.13
C GLY A 87 48.59 -19.98 -143.46
N GLY A 88 49.24 -18.81 -143.44
CA GLY A 88 50.46 -18.56 -142.65
C GLY A 88 51.75 -19.19 -143.20
N ALA A 89 51.80 -19.53 -144.49
CA ALA A 89 52.97 -20.13 -145.13
C ALA A 89 54.25 -19.27 -144.98
N CYS A 90 54.10 -17.94 -145.03
CA CYS A 90 55.17 -16.95 -144.85
C CYS A 90 55.86 -17.05 -143.47
N GLU A 91 55.08 -17.23 -142.40
CA GLU A 91 55.57 -17.40 -141.03
C GLU A 91 56.18 -18.79 -140.81
N ARG A 92 55.55 -19.85 -141.34
CA ARG A 92 56.11 -21.21 -141.29
C ARG A 92 57.42 -21.35 -142.04
N ALA A 93 57.53 -20.82 -143.26
CA ALA A 93 58.78 -20.86 -144.03
C ALA A 93 59.92 -20.12 -143.31
N ALA A 94 59.62 -18.98 -142.67
CA ALA A 94 60.58 -18.27 -141.82
C ALA A 94 60.93 -19.05 -140.54
N HIS A 95 59.97 -19.77 -139.95
CA HIS A 95 60.22 -20.66 -138.82
C HIS A 95 61.11 -21.85 -139.23
N GLU A 96 60.76 -22.59 -140.28
CA GLU A 96 61.57 -23.68 -140.84
C GLU A 96 62.96 -23.23 -141.29
N GLN A 97 63.11 -22.00 -141.79
CA GLN A 97 64.43 -21.46 -142.14
C GLN A 97 65.26 -21.13 -140.90
N ARG A 98 64.64 -20.76 -139.77
CA ARG A 98 65.31 -20.67 -138.46
C ARG A 98 65.58 -22.03 -137.84
N GLU A 99 64.68 -22.99 -137.94
CA GLU A 99 64.92 -24.39 -137.53
C GLU A 99 66.12 -24.97 -138.29
N ARG A 100 66.12 -24.89 -139.63
CA ARG A 100 67.25 -25.29 -140.47
C ARG A 100 68.53 -24.49 -140.21
N ALA A 101 68.44 -23.30 -139.62
CA ALA A 101 69.61 -22.56 -139.15
C ALA A 101 70.08 -23.03 -137.76
N ARG A 102 69.17 -23.32 -136.81
CA ARG A 102 69.46 -23.93 -135.50
C ARG A 102 70.11 -25.32 -135.65
N GLU A 103 69.59 -26.13 -136.58
CA GLU A 103 70.07 -27.48 -136.90
C GLU A 103 71.30 -27.49 -137.81
N ALA A 104 71.75 -26.35 -138.33
CA ALA A 104 72.94 -26.27 -139.19
C ALA A 104 74.21 -26.61 -138.39
N PRO A 105 74.96 -27.68 -138.73
CA PRO A 105 76.12 -28.09 -137.95
C PRO A 105 77.27 -27.07 -138.09
N GLY A 106 77.63 -26.43 -136.98
CA GLY A 106 78.77 -25.53 -136.88
C GLY A 106 78.41 -24.14 -136.32
N LEU A 107 79.26 -23.15 -136.62
CA LEU A 107 79.20 -21.81 -136.05
C LEU A 107 77.88 -21.07 -136.35
N THR A 108 77.22 -21.36 -137.47
CA THR A 108 75.96 -20.72 -137.88
C THR A 108 74.80 -21.08 -136.95
N GLY A 109 74.65 -22.35 -136.58
CA GLY A 109 73.63 -22.79 -135.61
C GLY A 109 73.91 -22.29 -134.20
N GLN A 110 75.18 -22.23 -133.81
CA GLN A 110 75.58 -21.62 -132.54
C GLN A 110 75.23 -20.13 -132.49
N VAL A 111 75.52 -19.36 -133.55
CA VAL A 111 75.15 -17.94 -133.65
C VAL A 111 73.63 -17.76 -133.61
N ALA A 112 72.86 -18.56 -134.36
CA ALA A 112 71.40 -18.51 -134.35
C ALA A 112 70.82 -18.78 -132.95
N TRP A 113 71.34 -19.78 -132.23
CA TRP A 113 70.95 -20.10 -130.86
C TRP A 113 71.32 -18.98 -129.87
N THR A 114 72.50 -18.35 -130.01
CA THR A 114 72.87 -17.21 -129.16
C THR A 114 71.97 -15.99 -129.38
N TRP A 115 71.51 -15.73 -130.61
CA TRP A 115 70.55 -14.65 -130.87
C TRP A 115 69.18 -14.92 -130.25
N GLU A 116 68.68 -16.15 -130.29
CA GLU A 116 67.44 -16.52 -129.60
C GLU A 116 67.56 -16.42 -128.07
N MET A 117 68.73 -16.76 -127.52
CA MET A 117 69.00 -16.54 -126.10
C MET A 117 69.01 -15.05 -125.75
N VAL A 118 69.55 -14.19 -126.63
CA VAL A 118 69.51 -12.73 -126.49
C VAL A 118 68.08 -12.20 -126.57
N GLU A 119 67.28 -12.53 -127.59
CA GLU A 119 65.86 -12.12 -127.66
C GLU A 119 65.05 -12.59 -126.43
N ARG A 120 65.38 -13.77 -125.87
CA ARG A 120 64.74 -14.28 -124.65
C ARG A 120 65.19 -13.54 -123.39
N LEU A 121 66.46 -13.14 -123.31
CA LEU A 121 66.98 -12.30 -122.22
C LEU A 121 66.40 -10.87 -122.31
N GLU A 122 66.28 -10.30 -123.50
CA GLU A 122 65.60 -9.03 -123.75
C GLU A 122 64.12 -9.11 -123.34
N ALA A 123 63.39 -10.14 -123.75
CA ALA A 123 61.99 -10.33 -123.35
C ALA A 123 61.78 -10.61 -121.85
N VAL A 124 62.84 -11.02 -121.12
CA VAL A 124 62.84 -11.10 -119.64
C VAL A 124 63.20 -9.74 -119.05
N ALA A 125 64.19 -9.03 -119.61
CA ALA A 125 64.58 -7.69 -119.21
C ALA A 125 63.42 -6.68 -119.37
N ASP A 126 62.64 -6.75 -120.45
CA ASP A 126 61.43 -5.94 -120.67
C ASP A 126 60.34 -6.22 -119.64
N ARG A 127 60.18 -7.48 -119.20
CA ARG A 127 59.22 -7.83 -118.14
C ARG A 127 59.69 -7.35 -116.78
N LEU A 128 60.99 -7.47 -116.50
CA LEU A 128 61.61 -6.95 -115.28
C LEU A 128 61.54 -5.41 -115.26
N ALA A 129 61.85 -4.75 -116.37
CA ALA A 129 61.72 -3.30 -116.53
C ALA A 129 60.27 -2.85 -116.39
N GLY A 130 59.32 -3.54 -117.02
CA GLY A 130 57.88 -3.28 -116.86
C GLY A 130 57.42 -3.43 -115.40
N SER A 131 57.86 -4.49 -114.71
CA SER A 131 57.59 -4.73 -113.29
C SER A 131 58.23 -3.67 -112.39
N LEU A 132 59.48 -3.29 -112.65
CA LEU A 132 60.19 -2.23 -111.92
C LEU A 132 59.60 -0.86 -112.20
N VAL A 133 59.04 -0.60 -113.40
CA VAL A 133 58.32 0.65 -113.71
C VAL A 133 56.93 0.66 -113.06
N SER A 134 56.23 -0.46 -112.95
CA SER A 134 54.95 -0.52 -112.22
C SER A 134 55.13 -0.45 -110.70
N GLU A 135 56.22 -0.98 -110.15
CA GLU A 135 56.47 -1.01 -108.70
C GLU A 135 57.33 0.16 -108.19
N LEU A 136 58.35 0.59 -108.92
CA LEU A 136 59.28 1.66 -108.50
C LEU A 136 59.09 2.96 -109.30
N GLY A 137 58.31 2.95 -110.37
CA GLY A 137 57.85 4.17 -111.02
C GLY A 137 56.92 4.98 -110.10
N VAL A 138 56.81 6.28 -110.37
CA VAL A 138 56.14 7.27 -109.51
C VAL A 138 54.75 6.80 -109.04
N ALA A 139 53.90 6.34 -109.97
CA ALA A 139 52.56 5.87 -109.64
C ALA A 139 52.52 4.63 -108.71
N GLY A 140 53.51 3.73 -108.79
CA GLY A 140 53.62 2.56 -107.91
C GLY A 140 54.06 2.95 -106.49
N VAL A 141 54.98 3.91 -106.39
CA VAL A 141 55.41 4.50 -105.11
C VAL A 141 54.27 5.31 -104.49
N GLU A 142 53.59 6.16 -105.27
CA GLU A 142 52.42 6.93 -104.83
C GLU A 142 51.30 6.04 -104.36
N ARG A 143 51.04 4.91 -105.04
CA ARG A 143 50.09 3.90 -104.57
C ARG A 143 50.50 3.32 -103.22
N ARG A 144 51.72 2.81 -103.06
CA ARG A 144 52.16 2.25 -101.76
C ARG A 144 52.17 3.30 -100.64
N VAL A 145 52.42 4.58 -100.97
CA VAL A 145 52.30 5.70 -100.03
C VAL A 145 50.83 6.02 -99.70
N ALA A 146 49.90 5.88 -100.64
CA ALA A 146 48.46 6.01 -100.39
C ALA A 146 47.92 4.85 -99.54
N ASP A 147 48.29 3.61 -99.87
CA ASP A 147 47.94 2.41 -99.11
C ASP A 147 48.47 2.52 -97.66
N ALA A 148 49.76 2.85 -97.47
CA ALA A 148 50.34 3.06 -96.14
C ALA A 148 49.73 4.26 -95.37
N ARG A 149 49.27 5.31 -96.06
CA ARG A 149 48.51 6.42 -95.44
C ARG A 149 47.11 5.98 -95.03
N ALA A 150 46.46 5.09 -95.79
CA ALA A 150 45.15 4.53 -95.45
C ALA A 150 45.26 3.60 -94.24
N ASP A 151 46.28 2.74 -94.19
CA ASP A 151 46.58 1.90 -93.03
C ASP A 151 46.87 2.73 -91.78
N ALA A 152 47.71 3.77 -91.88
CA ALA A 152 48.00 4.68 -90.78
C ALA A 152 46.75 5.44 -90.30
N ALA A 153 45.90 5.91 -91.22
CA ALA A 153 44.61 6.53 -90.86
C ALA A 153 43.66 5.53 -90.18
N GLY A 154 43.65 4.27 -90.63
CA GLY A 154 42.92 3.17 -90.01
C GLY A 154 43.37 2.89 -88.57
N GLN A 155 44.69 2.81 -88.34
CA GLN A 155 45.27 2.65 -87.00
C GLN A 155 44.96 3.83 -86.08
N VAL A 156 45.07 5.07 -86.57
CA VAL A 156 44.68 6.27 -85.80
C VAL A 156 43.19 6.24 -85.46
N ALA A 157 42.31 5.83 -86.38
CA ALA A 157 40.88 5.70 -86.12
C ALA A 157 40.53 4.57 -85.13
N VAL A 158 41.32 3.49 -85.08
CA VAL A 158 41.21 2.46 -84.02
C VAL A 158 41.62 3.05 -82.67
N ALA A 159 42.82 3.63 -82.57
CA ALA A 159 43.34 4.19 -81.33
C ALA A 159 42.45 5.32 -80.76
N GLN A 160 41.81 6.13 -81.62
CA GLN A 160 40.81 7.13 -81.20
C GLN A 160 39.56 6.47 -80.60
N ARG A 161 38.99 5.46 -81.28
CA ARG A 161 37.82 4.72 -80.76
C ARG A 161 38.12 4.01 -79.43
N GLU A 162 39.31 3.43 -79.29
CA GLU A 162 39.78 2.81 -78.05
C GLU A 162 39.93 3.84 -76.93
N ARG A 163 40.63 4.96 -77.18
CA ARG A 163 40.77 6.06 -76.19
C ARG A 163 39.41 6.57 -75.75
N ASP A 164 38.48 6.80 -76.67
CA ASP A 164 37.16 7.34 -76.36
C ASP A 164 36.28 6.30 -75.63
N ALA A 165 36.48 5.00 -75.89
CA ALA A 165 35.87 3.93 -75.11
C ALA A 165 36.43 3.87 -73.68
N SER A 166 37.76 3.97 -73.50
CA SER A 166 38.39 4.05 -72.18
C SER A 166 37.97 5.30 -71.40
N GLN A 167 37.80 6.44 -72.07
CA GLN A 167 37.29 7.67 -71.45
C GLN A 167 35.85 7.49 -70.96
N ARG A 168 34.94 6.93 -71.78
CA ARG A 168 33.56 6.61 -71.34
C ARG A 168 33.54 5.58 -70.20
N GLN A 169 34.41 4.58 -70.22
CA GLN A 169 34.51 3.59 -69.14
C GLN A 169 35.03 4.22 -67.83
N ALA A 170 36.02 5.10 -67.91
CA ALA A 170 36.51 5.85 -66.75
C ALA A 170 35.42 6.78 -66.19
N GLU A 171 34.69 7.51 -67.04
CA GLU A 171 33.55 8.33 -66.60
C GLU A 171 32.44 7.50 -65.94
N ALA A 172 32.12 6.31 -66.47
CA ALA A 172 31.17 5.40 -65.85
C ALA A 172 31.63 4.99 -64.45
N ALA A 173 32.88 4.51 -64.31
CA ALA A 173 33.45 4.13 -63.02
C ALA A 173 33.53 5.30 -62.01
N TRP A 174 33.78 6.53 -62.47
CA TRP A 174 33.72 7.73 -61.62
C TRP A 174 32.28 8.05 -61.15
N ARG A 175 31.27 7.86 -62.00
CA ARG A 175 29.85 8.04 -61.62
C ARG A 175 29.37 6.94 -60.68
N GLU A 176 29.79 5.70 -60.91
CA GLU A 176 29.51 4.56 -60.03
C GLU A 176 30.17 4.73 -58.65
N THR A 177 31.44 5.14 -58.59
CA THR A 177 32.13 5.39 -57.30
C THR A 177 31.59 6.63 -56.58
N ALA A 178 31.16 7.67 -57.30
CA ALA A 178 30.50 8.83 -56.70
C ALA A 178 29.11 8.48 -56.12
N THR A 179 28.29 7.71 -56.84
CA THR A 179 26.99 7.26 -56.34
C THR A 179 27.09 6.21 -55.24
N ALA A 180 28.15 5.37 -55.24
CA ALA A 180 28.44 4.47 -54.13
C ALA A 180 28.84 5.22 -52.85
N ARG A 181 29.63 6.30 -52.95
CA ARG A 181 29.96 7.19 -51.82
C ARG A 181 28.70 7.87 -51.29
N ALA A 182 27.92 8.54 -52.14
CA ALA A 182 26.70 9.22 -51.70
C ALA A 182 25.69 8.30 -50.98
N ARG A 183 25.64 6.99 -51.30
CA ARG A 183 24.85 6.00 -50.56
C ARG A 183 25.48 5.59 -49.22
N ALA A 184 26.81 5.54 -49.13
CA ALA A 184 27.50 5.28 -47.87
C ALA A 184 27.37 6.48 -46.92
N ASP A 185 27.59 7.69 -47.44
CA ASP A 185 27.45 8.95 -46.70
C ASP A 185 26.02 9.07 -46.11
N ALA A 186 24.98 8.84 -46.94
CA ALA A 186 23.59 8.83 -46.49
C ALA A 186 23.28 7.71 -45.47
N ALA A 187 23.84 6.50 -45.64
CA ALA A 187 23.67 5.42 -44.68
C ALA A 187 24.39 5.69 -43.34
N GLU A 188 25.49 6.45 -43.34
CA GLU A 188 26.15 6.92 -42.13
C GLU A 188 25.32 8.02 -41.43
N GLU A 189 24.69 8.94 -42.17
CA GLU A 189 23.74 9.93 -41.64
C GLU A 189 22.49 9.26 -41.02
N GLU A 190 21.86 8.32 -41.73
CA GLU A 190 20.73 7.52 -41.22
C GLU A 190 21.13 6.73 -39.95
N ALA A 191 22.31 6.10 -39.96
CA ALA A 191 22.82 5.35 -38.82
C ALA A 191 23.30 6.24 -37.66
N ALA A 192 23.50 7.55 -37.87
CA ALA A 192 23.76 8.53 -36.82
C ALA A 192 22.44 9.03 -36.21
N ALA A 193 21.45 9.37 -37.04
CA ALA A 193 20.11 9.75 -36.60
C ALA A 193 19.46 8.65 -35.75
N ALA A 194 19.45 7.40 -36.24
CA ALA A 194 18.90 6.25 -35.51
C ALA A 194 19.63 5.96 -34.18
N ARG A 195 20.87 6.43 -34.00
CA ARG A 195 21.59 6.37 -32.71
C ARG A 195 21.15 7.49 -31.77
N ALA A 196 21.02 8.73 -32.26
CA ALA A 196 20.49 9.84 -31.48
C ALA A 196 19.06 9.57 -30.98
N ASP A 197 18.19 9.02 -31.83
CA ASP A 197 16.83 8.61 -31.45
C ASP A 197 16.84 7.51 -30.38
N ALA A 198 17.74 6.54 -30.49
CA ALA A 198 17.88 5.46 -29.51
C ALA A 198 18.44 5.94 -28.16
N GLU A 199 19.34 6.93 -28.17
CA GLU A 199 19.88 7.60 -26.98
C GLU A 199 18.80 8.46 -26.30
N GLN A 200 18.04 9.26 -27.05
CA GLN A 200 16.91 10.02 -26.52
C GLN A 200 15.86 9.09 -25.90
N ALA A 201 15.44 8.05 -26.64
CA ALA A 201 14.50 7.07 -26.13
C ALA A 201 15.06 6.26 -24.94
N ALA A 202 16.38 6.18 -24.74
CA ALA A 202 16.97 5.64 -23.51
C ALA A 202 16.86 6.63 -22.34
N ALA A 203 17.18 7.91 -22.56
CA ALA A 203 17.04 8.96 -21.56
C ALA A 203 15.58 9.11 -21.08
N ASP A 204 14.61 9.12 -21.99
CA ASP A 204 13.17 9.20 -21.66
C ASP A 204 12.71 8.02 -20.80
N ARG A 205 13.18 6.80 -21.13
CA ARG A 205 12.88 5.60 -20.33
C ARG A 205 13.52 5.63 -18.95
N ASP A 206 14.71 6.21 -18.81
CA ASP A 206 15.37 6.35 -17.51
C ASP A 206 14.81 7.49 -16.67
N GLU A 207 14.28 8.57 -17.28
CA GLU A 207 13.47 9.57 -16.55
C GLU A 207 12.16 8.96 -16.02
N ALA A 208 11.38 8.29 -16.87
CA ALA A 208 10.16 7.61 -16.44
C ALA A 208 10.41 6.54 -15.34
N ARG A 209 11.63 5.98 -15.27
CA ARG A 209 12.09 5.11 -14.17
C ARG A 209 12.48 5.86 -12.90
N ARG A 210 12.89 7.14 -12.96
CA ARG A 210 13.08 8.00 -11.79
C ARG A 210 11.72 8.43 -11.25
N GLU A 211 10.87 9.00 -12.09
CA GLU A 211 9.48 9.39 -11.73
C GLU A 211 8.72 8.21 -11.12
N GLY A 212 8.79 7.02 -11.73
CA GLY A 212 8.15 5.81 -11.21
C GLY A 212 8.73 5.29 -9.89
N ARG A 213 9.96 5.63 -9.53
CA ARG A 213 10.54 5.35 -8.20
C ARG A 213 10.09 6.39 -7.18
N GLU A 214 10.16 7.68 -7.52
CA GLU A 214 9.71 8.77 -6.64
C GLU A 214 8.21 8.66 -6.32
N ALA A 215 7.38 8.29 -7.30
CA ALA A 215 5.97 7.97 -7.11
C ALA A 215 5.74 6.75 -6.19
N LYS A 216 6.65 5.75 -6.20
CA LYS A 216 6.58 4.62 -5.27
C LYS A 216 7.04 5.01 -3.87
N ASP A 217 8.17 5.70 -3.74
CA ASP A 217 8.76 6.09 -2.46
C ASP A 217 7.84 7.07 -1.71
N THR A 218 7.14 7.96 -2.42
CA THR A 218 6.09 8.82 -1.86
C THR A 218 4.82 8.04 -1.46
N ALA A 219 4.42 7.00 -2.20
CA ALA A 219 3.31 6.13 -1.82
C ALA A 219 3.65 5.27 -0.58
N ASP A 220 4.83 4.66 -0.53
CA ASP A 220 5.33 3.90 0.62
C ASP A 220 5.44 4.81 1.87
N ALA A 221 5.91 6.06 1.71
CA ALA A 221 5.92 7.06 2.78
C ALA A 221 4.51 7.46 3.26
N ALA A 222 3.54 7.56 2.34
CA ALA A 222 2.15 7.84 2.69
C ALA A 222 1.51 6.69 3.49
N VAL A 223 1.75 5.44 3.09
CA VAL A 223 1.31 4.24 3.85
C VAL A 223 2.00 4.17 5.22
N ALA A 224 3.30 4.47 5.30
CA ALA A 224 4.01 4.54 6.58
C ALA A 224 3.44 5.64 7.50
N ALA A 225 3.04 6.79 6.96
CA ALA A 225 2.40 7.87 7.71
C ALA A 225 0.98 7.49 8.19
N GLN A 226 0.19 6.76 7.37
CA GLN A 226 -1.11 6.23 7.78
C GLN A 226 -0.97 5.24 8.94
N LEU A 227 -0.07 4.25 8.83
CA LEU A 227 0.22 3.29 9.89
C LEU A 227 0.76 3.95 11.17
N ALA A 228 1.49 5.07 11.06
CA ALA A 228 1.92 5.85 12.22
C ALA A 228 0.75 6.58 12.89
N ALA A 229 -0.18 7.15 12.11
CA ALA A 229 -1.37 7.82 12.63
C ALA A 229 -2.37 6.84 13.27
N GLU A 230 -2.53 5.63 12.72
CA GLU A 230 -3.34 4.56 13.31
C GLU A 230 -2.78 4.15 14.68
N ARG A 231 -1.48 3.89 14.78
CA ARG A 231 -0.82 3.57 16.06
C ARG A 231 -0.94 4.66 17.12
N GLU A 232 -1.05 5.94 16.73
CA GLU A 232 -1.32 7.02 17.68
C GLU A 232 -2.79 7.06 18.10
N ARG A 233 -3.75 6.75 17.21
CA ARG A 233 -5.16 6.54 17.59
C ARG A 233 -5.30 5.39 18.58
N ASP A 234 -4.60 4.27 18.38
CA ASP A 234 -4.61 3.13 19.31
C ASP A 234 -4.09 3.52 20.70
N ARG A 235 -3.02 4.33 20.77
CA ARG A 235 -2.48 4.86 22.04
C ARG A 235 -3.47 5.82 22.72
N ILE A 236 -4.15 6.67 21.96
CA ILE A 236 -5.18 7.57 22.47
C ILE A 236 -6.35 6.75 23.02
N ALA A 237 -6.85 5.76 22.28
CA ALA A 237 -7.92 4.87 22.73
C ALA A 237 -7.54 4.06 23.98
N SER A 238 -6.29 3.60 24.10
CA SER A 238 -5.78 2.97 25.34
C SER A 238 -5.86 3.92 26.52
N ARG A 239 -5.35 5.16 26.37
CA ARG A 239 -5.39 6.20 27.41
C ARG A 239 -6.81 6.61 27.78
N GLU A 240 -7.72 6.70 26.81
CA GLU A 240 -9.15 6.96 27.06
C GLU A 240 -9.78 5.81 27.86
N GLY A 241 -9.46 4.55 27.53
CA GLY A 241 -9.88 3.37 28.30
C GLY A 241 -9.33 3.37 29.73
N GLU A 242 -8.05 3.68 29.92
CA GLU A 242 -7.40 3.82 31.23
C GLU A 242 -8.05 4.93 32.07
N LEU A 243 -8.34 6.09 31.47
CA LEU A 243 -9.01 7.22 32.14
C LEU A 243 -10.47 6.90 32.49
N LEU A 244 -11.21 6.21 31.63
CA LEU A 244 -12.58 5.76 31.91
C LEU A 244 -12.61 4.72 33.05
N ALA A 245 -11.67 3.79 33.07
CA ALA A 245 -11.51 2.83 34.17
C ALA A 245 -11.20 3.54 35.49
N ALA A 246 -10.26 4.51 35.48
CA ALA A 246 -9.93 5.32 36.66
C ALA A 246 -11.12 6.16 37.16
N LEU A 247 -11.94 6.71 36.26
CA LEU A 247 -13.15 7.46 36.62
C LEU A 247 -14.22 6.58 37.28
N GLU A 248 -14.46 5.37 36.76
CA GLU A 248 -15.42 4.44 37.39
C GLU A 248 -14.87 3.86 38.71
N THR A 249 -13.55 3.66 38.85
CA THR A 249 -12.91 3.38 40.14
C THR A 249 -13.17 4.51 41.14
N ALA A 250 -12.83 5.76 40.80
CA ALA A 250 -13.08 6.91 41.66
C ALA A 250 -14.58 7.09 42.01
N ARG A 251 -15.48 6.76 41.09
CA ARG A 251 -16.93 6.75 41.32
C ARG A 251 -17.35 5.69 42.33
N THR A 252 -16.85 4.45 42.23
CA THR A 252 -17.15 3.40 43.21
C THR A 252 -16.55 3.70 44.58
N GLU A 253 -15.36 4.31 44.64
CA GLU A 253 -14.79 4.85 45.88
C GLU A 253 -15.66 5.94 46.51
N LEU A 254 -16.16 6.90 45.71
CA LEU A 254 -17.06 7.96 46.19
C LEU A 254 -18.40 7.40 46.71
N VAL A 255 -18.97 6.39 46.04
CA VAL A 255 -20.18 5.70 46.53
C VAL A 255 -19.88 4.95 47.84
N GLY A 256 -18.73 4.28 47.95
CA GLY A 256 -18.30 3.60 49.18
C GLY A 256 -17.89 4.55 50.32
N LEU A 257 -17.52 5.80 50.01
CA LEU A 257 -17.34 6.87 50.99
C LEU A 257 -18.69 7.43 51.46
N HIS A 258 -19.64 7.65 50.54
CA HIS A 258 -20.98 8.13 50.86
C HIS A 258 -21.78 7.13 51.70
N GLY A 259 -21.69 5.83 51.40
CA GLY A 259 -22.27 4.77 52.24
C GLY A 259 -21.73 4.80 53.67
N ARG A 260 -20.41 4.81 53.85
CA ARG A 260 -19.77 4.90 55.17
C ARG A 260 -20.07 6.21 55.91
N LEU A 261 -20.29 7.31 55.19
CA LEU A 261 -20.74 8.57 55.80
C LEU A 261 -22.17 8.44 56.35
N SER A 262 -23.10 7.84 55.59
CA SER A 262 -24.48 7.62 56.05
C SER A 262 -24.57 6.60 57.20
N GLU A 263 -23.74 5.56 57.18
CA GLU A 263 -23.55 4.64 58.32
C GLU A 263 -23.04 5.40 59.56
N ALA A 264 -22.04 6.28 59.42
CA ALA A 264 -21.54 7.09 60.53
C ALA A 264 -22.60 8.10 61.03
N GLU A 265 -23.36 8.74 60.15
CA GLU A 265 -24.44 9.67 60.49
C GLU A 265 -25.57 8.97 61.27
N THR A 266 -25.99 7.77 60.83
CA THR A 266 -27.02 6.98 61.54
C THR A 266 -26.53 6.46 62.90
N VAL A 267 -25.25 6.08 63.03
CA VAL A 267 -24.63 5.75 64.32
C VAL A 267 -24.59 6.97 65.26
N VAL A 268 -24.22 8.15 64.76
CA VAL A 268 -24.20 9.39 65.56
C VAL A 268 -25.61 9.81 65.99
N GLU A 269 -26.62 9.65 65.14
CA GLU A 269 -28.01 9.94 65.51
C GLU A 269 -28.57 8.93 66.52
N GLY A 270 -28.21 7.65 66.40
CA GLY A 270 -28.49 6.64 67.43
C GLY A 270 -27.89 7.02 68.78
N GLN A 271 -26.61 7.41 68.81
CA GLN A 271 -25.93 7.87 70.02
C GLN A 271 -26.56 9.14 70.64
N ARG A 272 -27.12 10.04 69.83
CA ARG A 272 -27.88 11.20 70.32
C ARG A 272 -29.18 10.78 71.00
N ILE A 273 -29.93 9.87 70.39
CA ILE A 273 -31.19 9.33 70.94
C ILE A 273 -30.92 8.60 72.26
N GLU A 274 -29.86 7.78 72.34
CA GLU A 274 -29.41 7.13 73.57
C GLU A 274 -28.99 8.13 74.64
N ALA A 275 -28.22 9.17 74.28
CA ALA A 275 -27.79 10.21 75.21
C ALA A 275 -28.96 11.02 75.76
N ASP A 276 -29.97 11.35 74.95
CA ASP A 276 -31.18 12.04 75.40
C ASP A 276 -32.10 11.13 76.23
N ALA A 277 -32.18 9.83 75.93
CA ALA A 277 -32.86 8.86 76.78
C ALA A 277 -32.17 8.72 78.15
N ALA A 278 -30.83 8.65 78.17
CA ALA A 278 -30.03 8.62 79.40
C ALA A 278 -30.15 9.92 80.21
N ARG A 279 -30.26 11.08 79.55
CA ARG A 279 -30.55 12.37 80.21
C ARG A 279 -31.92 12.35 80.89
N ARG A 280 -32.97 11.94 80.18
CA ARG A 280 -34.33 11.82 80.74
C ARG A 280 -34.35 10.88 81.94
N ALA A 281 -33.79 9.68 81.81
CA ALA A 281 -33.68 8.73 82.91
C ALA A 281 -32.89 9.29 84.12
N ALA A 282 -31.85 10.10 83.89
CA ALA A 282 -31.13 10.78 84.96
C ALA A 282 -31.96 11.90 85.63
N ASP A 283 -32.79 12.63 84.88
CA ASP A 283 -33.71 13.64 85.42
C ASP A 283 -34.91 13.03 86.14
N ASP A 284 -35.44 11.90 85.66
CA ASP A 284 -36.46 11.09 86.33
C ASP A 284 -35.92 10.54 87.66
N LEU A 285 -34.68 10.02 87.68
CA LEU A 285 -34.00 9.62 88.91
C LEU A 285 -33.79 10.81 89.88
N ARG A 286 -33.41 11.99 89.36
CA ARG A 286 -33.32 13.22 90.19
C ARG A 286 -34.68 13.66 90.73
N ALA A 287 -35.77 13.45 90.00
CA ALA A 287 -37.13 13.72 90.46
C ALA A 287 -37.52 12.73 91.57
N ALA A 288 -37.38 11.42 91.32
CA ALA A 288 -37.66 10.37 92.29
C ALA A 288 -36.84 10.51 93.59
N VAL A 289 -35.58 10.98 93.51
CA VAL A 289 -34.78 11.31 94.71
C VAL A 289 -35.36 12.49 95.49
N ARG A 290 -35.79 13.57 94.81
CA ARG A 290 -36.44 14.73 95.48
C ARG A 290 -37.79 14.34 96.09
N ASP A 291 -38.55 13.47 95.42
CA ASP A 291 -39.82 12.94 95.93
C ASP A 291 -39.57 12.02 97.15
N ALA A 292 -38.54 11.17 97.12
CA ALA A 292 -38.13 10.38 98.27
C ALA A 292 -37.59 11.24 99.43
N GLU A 293 -36.90 12.35 99.15
CA GLU A 293 -36.44 13.30 100.17
C GLU A 293 -37.60 14.07 100.81
N THR A 294 -38.61 14.48 100.04
CA THR A 294 -39.80 15.14 100.58
C THR A 294 -40.70 14.16 101.34
N GLN A 295 -40.89 12.93 100.86
CA GLN A 295 -41.55 11.85 101.61
C GLN A 295 -40.80 11.52 102.91
N ARG A 296 -39.46 11.49 102.90
CA ARG A 296 -38.66 11.34 104.12
C ARG A 296 -38.84 12.54 105.07
N GLY A 297 -38.92 13.75 104.54
CA GLY A 297 -39.21 14.97 105.30
C GLY A 297 -40.59 14.91 105.97
N GLN A 298 -41.62 14.48 105.25
CA GLN A 298 -42.96 14.23 105.77
C GLN A 298 -42.95 13.16 106.86
N ALA A 299 -42.34 12.00 106.62
CA ALA A 299 -42.24 10.91 107.60
C ALA A 299 -41.49 11.30 108.88
N VAL A 300 -40.49 12.20 108.78
CA VAL A 300 -39.81 12.80 109.94
C VAL A 300 -40.74 13.77 110.68
N ALA A 301 -41.45 14.65 109.98
CA ALA A 301 -42.41 15.57 110.59
C ALA A 301 -43.59 14.84 111.27
N ASP A 302 -44.09 13.76 110.66
CA ASP A 302 -45.14 12.90 111.22
C ASP A 302 -44.64 12.16 112.46
N ARG A 303 -43.42 11.58 112.41
CA ARG A 303 -42.75 10.98 113.58
C ARG A 303 -42.63 11.99 114.72
N ASP A 304 -42.21 13.22 114.41
CA ASP A 304 -41.97 14.25 115.42
C ASP A 304 -43.30 14.82 115.97
N GLN A 305 -44.36 14.87 115.16
CA GLN A 305 -45.73 15.13 115.62
C GLN A 305 -46.25 14.00 116.53
N ILE A 306 -45.98 12.74 116.20
CA ILE A 306 -46.32 11.58 117.03
C ILE A 306 -45.54 11.63 118.35
N GLN A 307 -44.25 11.98 118.35
CA GLN A 307 -43.48 12.18 119.57
C GLN A 307 -43.98 13.36 120.41
N ALA A 308 -44.41 14.46 119.79
CA ALA A 308 -45.01 15.58 120.50
C ALA A 308 -46.34 15.18 121.17
N ARG A 309 -47.22 14.46 120.45
CA ARG A 309 -48.45 13.89 121.04
C ARG A 309 -48.16 12.86 122.13
N ALA A 310 -47.12 12.04 121.97
CA ALA A 310 -46.70 11.08 122.99
C ALA A 310 -46.30 11.81 124.29
N ARG A 311 -45.44 12.83 124.20
CA ARG A 311 -45.07 13.67 125.35
C ARG A 311 -46.27 14.36 125.97
N GLU A 312 -47.19 14.91 125.18
CA GLU A 312 -48.42 15.50 125.71
C GLU A 312 -49.28 14.46 126.46
N THR A 313 -49.33 13.20 126.00
CA THR A 313 -49.99 12.12 126.74
C THR A 313 -49.20 11.60 127.94
N GLU A 314 -47.87 11.73 127.96
CA GLU A 314 -47.01 11.43 129.10
C GLU A 314 -47.17 12.50 130.19
N GLU A 315 -47.18 13.78 129.83
CA GLU A 315 -47.46 14.93 130.71
C GLU A 315 -48.86 14.81 131.31
N ARG A 316 -49.90 14.57 130.49
CA ARG A 316 -51.26 14.31 130.97
C ARG A 316 -51.34 13.09 131.89
N ASN A 317 -50.60 12.01 131.62
CA ASN A 317 -50.53 10.84 132.52
C ASN A 317 -49.82 11.17 133.83
N TRP A 318 -48.78 12.01 133.80
CA TRP A 318 -48.06 12.46 134.98
C TRP A 318 -48.95 13.35 135.86
N ASP A 319 -49.64 14.33 135.27
CA ASP A 319 -50.63 15.17 135.95
C ASP A 319 -51.79 14.33 136.52
N LEU A 320 -52.32 13.35 135.77
CA LEU A 320 -53.35 12.43 136.26
C LEU A 320 -52.85 11.52 137.38
N SER A 321 -51.60 11.07 137.32
CA SER A 321 -50.98 10.24 138.37
C SER A 321 -50.76 11.04 139.63
N ARG A 322 -50.22 12.26 139.50
CA ARG A 322 -50.07 13.24 140.57
C ARG A 322 -51.42 13.61 141.20
N ALA A 323 -52.44 13.89 140.40
CA ALA A 323 -53.79 14.14 140.90
C ALA A 323 -54.37 12.89 141.59
N ASN A 324 -54.03 11.68 141.16
CA ASN A 324 -54.39 10.45 141.88
C ASN A 324 -53.67 10.34 143.22
N GLU A 325 -52.40 10.75 143.32
CA GLU A 325 -51.64 10.80 144.57
C GLU A 325 -52.15 11.89 145.52
N GLU A 326 -52.44 13.09 145.01
CA GLU A 326 -53.06 14.18 145.78
C GLU A 326 -54.47 13.78 146.25
N LEU A 327 -55.28 13.09 145.43
CA LEU A 327 -56.56 12.51 145.86
C LEU A 327 -56.39 11.37 146.88
N ARG A 328 -55.39 10.49 146.74
CA ARG A 328 -55.09 9.45 147.74
C ARG A 328 -54.63 10.06 149.05
N ALA A 329 -53.81 11.11 149.02
CA ALA A 329 -53.39 11.85 150.20
C ALA A 329 -54.59 12.57 150.86
N ALA A 330 -55.44 13.23 150.08
CA ALA A 330 -56.68 13.83 150.59
C ALA A 330 -57.62 12.79 151.20
N VAL A 331 -57.79 11.62 150.59
CA VAL A 331 -58.56 10.50 151.15
C VAL A 331 -57.91 9.94 152.42
N GLN A 332 -56.58 9.83 152.49
CA GLN A 332 -55.88 9.43 153.70
C GLN A 332 -56.05 10.46 154.83
N THR A 333 -55.95 11.77 154.53
CA THR A 333 -56.21 12.85 155.49
C THR A 333 -57.66 12.82 155.98
N LEU A 334 -58.65 12.75 155.08
CA LEU A 334 -60.07 12.61 155.45
C LEU A 334 -60.35 11.32 156.23
N THR A 335 -59.60 10.25 155.98
CA THR A 335 -59.68 8.99 156.75
C THR A 335 -59.09 9.16 158.15
N ALA A 336 -57.94 9.85 158.27
CA ALA A 336 -57.32 10.19 159.54
C ALA A 336 -58.17 11.18 160.36
N GLU A 337 -58.79 12.17 159.71
CA GLU A 337 -59.76 13.08 160.32
C GLU A 337 -61.03 12.34 160.76
N ARG A 338 -61.58 11.46 159.93
CA ARG A 338 -62.72 10.59 160.29
C ARG A 338 -62.39 9.71 161.49
N ASP A 339 -61.21 9.10 161.53
CA ASP A 339 -60.83 8.19 162.60
C ASP A 339 -60.34 8.92 163.85
N ALA A 340 -59.81 10.14 163.73
CA ALA A 340 -59.62 11.08 164.83
C ALA A 340 -60.96 11.57 165.41
N ALA A 341 -61.94 11.90 164.56
CA ALA A 341 -63.30 12.28 164.97
C ALA A 341 -64.06 11.09 165.59
N ARG A 342 -63.83 9.85 165.14
CA ARG A 342 -64.30 8.63 165.82
C ARG A 342 -63.59 8.44 167.16
N ALA A 343 -62.28 8.64 167.24
CA ALA A 343 -61.57 8.62 168.52
C ALA A 343 -62.07 9.71 169.48
N GLU A 344 -62.47 10.88 168.96
CA GLU A 344 -63.10 11.96 169.73
C GLU A 344 -64.52 11.59 170.17
N ALA A 345 -65.32 11.00 169.29
CA ALA A 345 -66.65 10.49 169.62
C ALA A 345 -66.61 9.35 170.65
N ASP A 346 -65.61 8.46 170.58
CA ASP A 346 -65.41 7.41 171.57
C ASP A 346 -64.72 7.94 172.85
N ARG A 347 -63.97 9.06 172.80
CA ARG A 347 -63.56 9.82 174.00
C ARG A 347 -64.78 10.46 174.66
N ALA A 348 -65.70 11.03 173.89
CA ALA A 348 -66.96 11.61 174.39
C ALA A 348 -67.87 10.53 174.99
N ARG A 349 -68.07 9.39 174.30
CA ARG A 349 -68.79 8.22 174.85
C ARG A 349 -68.17 7.75 176.16
N ARG A 350 -66.85 7.55 176.23
CA ARG A 350 -66.18 7.15 177.48
C ARG A 350 -66.33 8.18 178.61
N ARG A 351 -66.50 9.48 178.32
CA ARG A 351 -66.86 10.50 179.34
C ARG A 351 -68.32 10.39 179.78
N VAL A 352 -69.25 10.12 178.85
CA VAL A 352 -70.67 9.86 179.18
C VAL A 352 -70.80 8.58 180.01
N ASP A 353 -70.20 7.46 179.57
CA ASP A 353 -70.16 6.19 180.29
C ASP A 353 -69.57 6.32 181.70
N ALA A 354 -68.60 7.22 181.91
CA ALA A 354 -68.01 7.50 183.22
C ALA A 354 -68.95 8.30 184.14
N LEU A 355 -69.84 9.13 183.59
CA LEU A 355 -70.83 9.91 184.34
C LEU A 355 -72.12 9.12 184.62
N THR A 356 -72.52 8.20 183.74
CA THR A 356 -73.78 7.44 183.87
C THR A 356 -73.66 6.20 184.77
N ARG A 357 -72.45 5.76 185.14
CA ARG A 357 -72.21 4.51 185.91
C ARG A 357 -72.36 4.58 187.44
N LEU A 358 -73.12 5.56 187.95
CA LEU A 358 -73.48 5.64 189.38
C LEU A 358 -74.93 5.24 189.69
N ALA A 359 -75.69 4.74 188.70
CA ALA A 359 -77.05 4.22 188.92
C ALA A 359 -77.34 2.95 188.08
N ASP A 360 -77.79 1.91 188.78
CA ASP A 360 -78.65 0.81 188.32
C ASP A 360 -78.13 -0.28 187.33
N PRO A 361 -78.80 -1.45 187.26
CA PRO A 361 -78.12 -2.75 187.11
C PRO A 361 -78.13 -3.39 185.70
N PRO A 362 -77.33 -4.46 185.47
CA PRO A 362 -77.11 -5.06 184.14
C PRO A 362 -77.97 -6.30 183.83
N PRO A 363 -78.17 -6.59 182.53
CA PRO A 363 -78.40 -7.95 182.02
C PRO A 363 -77.32 -8.42 181.02
N ASP A 364 -77.15 -9.74 180.90
CA ASP A 364 -76.42 -10.41 179.79
C ASP A 364 -77.02 -10.06 178.41
N GLY A 365 -76.38 -10.17 177.25
CA GLY A 365 -75.17 -10.89 176.84
C GLY A 365 -75.50 -11.87 175.70
N ARG A 366 -74.97 -11.68 174.47
CA ARG A 366 -73.86 -12.46 173.86
C ARG A 366 -73.55 -12.00 172.41
N ARG A 367 -72.25 -12.00 172.07
CA ARG A 367 -71.56 -12.49 170.83
C ARG A 367 -72.36 -12.59 169.51
N ALA A 368 -71.98 -12.04 168.33
CA ALA A 368 -70.69 -11.65 167.71
C ALA A 368 -69.71 -12.81 167.37
N VAL A 369 -69.01 -12.75 166.21
CA VAL A 369 -68.32 -13.81 165.39
C VAL A 369 -69.13 -14.08 164.10
N ASP A 370 -68.60 -14.20 162.87
CA ASP A 370 -67.28 -13.96 162.21
C ASP A 370 -67.58 -13.69 160.70
N ARG A 371 -66.81 -12.97 159.85
CA ARG A 371 -65.39 -12.98 159.41
C ARG A 371 -65.13 -13.81 158.13
N GLU A 372 -64.69 -13.10 157.09
CA GLU A 372 -64.09 -13.51 155.81
C GLU A 372 -62.72 -14.26 155.93
N PRO A 373 -62.06 -14.71 154.82
CA PRO A 373 -62.49 -14.80 153.41
C PRO A 373 -62.55 -16.29 152.92
N PRO A 374 -61.55 -17.00 152.28
CA PRO A 374 -60.40 -16.68 151.41
C PRO A 374 -60.30 -17.47 150.05
N THR A 375 -59.47 -16.95 149.13
CA THR A 375 -58.58 -17.65 148.14
C THR A 375 -59.07 -18.51 146.96
N GLY A 376 -58.55 -18.17 145.76
CA GLY A 376 -58.05 -19.13 144.74
C GLY A 376 -58.63 -19.00 143.32
N LEU A 377 -57.89 -19.21 142.21
CA LEU A 377 -56.43 -19.43 142.02
C LEU A 377 -55.99 -19.09 140.56
N HIS A 378 -54.68 -19.08 140.31
CA HIS A 378 -53.97 -18.98 139.00
C HIS A 378 -54.19 -20.25 138.10
N PRO A 379 -53.66 -20.43 136.85
CA PRO A 379 -52.46 -19.78 136.25
C PRO A 379 -52.30 -19.58 134.71
N LEU A 380 -51.38 -18.65 134.37
CA LEU A 380 -50.26 -18.63 133.37
C LEU A 380 -50.35 -19.17 131.91
N PRO A 381 -49.48 -18.69 130.97
CA PRO A 381 -49.52 -18.95 129.52
C PRO A 381 -48.48 -20.00 129.03
N PRO A 382 -48.27 -20.13 127.70
CA PRO A 382 -46.89 -20.10 127.18
C PRO A 382 -46.69 -19.30 125.86
N LEU A 383 -45.44 -19.26 125.38
CA LEU A 383 -44.97 -18.49 124.21
C LEU A 383 -45.03 -19.26 122.87
N ASN A 384 -45.24 -18.53 121.78
CA ASN A 384 -44.57 -18.62 120.45
C ASN A 384 -45.07 -17.40 119.63
N GLY A 385 -44.33 -16.75 118.73
CA GLY A 385 -43.58 -17.24 117.57
C GLY A 385 -44.15 -16.50 116.34
N SER A 386 -43.54 -15.39 115.91
CA SER A 386 -42.56 -15.36 114.80
C SER A 386 -43.13 -15.72 113.42
N SER A 387 -43.57 -14.68 112.70
CA SER A 387 -43.58 -14.55 111.23
C SER A 387 -44.54 -15.41 110.38
N VAL A 388 -44.78 -14.89 109.16
CA VAL A 388 -45.31 -15.56 107.94
C VAL A 388 -46.85 -15.63 107.75
N ASN A 389 -47.28 -15.04 106.63
CA ASN A 389 -48.50 -15.24 105.81
C ASN A 389 -49.90 -14.85 106.31
N GLY A 390 -50.42 -13.80 105.66
CA GLY A 390 -51.84 -13.57 105.33
C GLY A 390 -51.93 -12.62 104.12
N SER A 391 -51.70 -13.05 102.87
CA SER A 391 -52.60 -13.85 102.00
C SER A 391 -53.71 -13.05 101.28
N GLY A 392 -53.35 -12.00 100.54
CA GLY A 392 -54.16 -11.53 99.41
C GLY A 392 -53.85 -12.37 98.17
N ARG A 393 -54.81 -13.16 97.67
CA ARG A 393 -54.59 -14.17 96.61
C ARG A 393 -55.47 -13.90 95.39
N GLY A 394 -54.87 -13.68 94.23
CA GLY A 394 -55.58 -13.52 92.96
C GLY A 394 -54.62 -13.56 91.77
N GLY A 395 -55.09 -14.03 90.61
CA GLY A 395 -54.30 -14.13 89.38
C GLY A 395 -53.64 -15.49 89.16
N SER A 396 -54.40 -16.45 88.63
CA SER A 396 -53.85 -17.69 88.04
C SER A 396 -53.85 -17.56 86.52
N SER A 397 -52.75 -17.94 85.86
CA SER A 397 -52.79 -18.53 84.51
C SER A 397 -51.60 -19.47 84.32
N LEU A 398 -51.78 -20.50 83.51
CA LEU A 398 -50.82 -21.55 83.17
C LEU A 398 -50.63 -21.62 81.64
N ASP A 399 -49.66 -22.44 81.22
CA ASP A 399 -49.48 -23.07 79.90
C ASP A 399 -49.12 -22.20 78.67
N GLY A 400 -48.58 -22.88 77.64
CA GLY A 400 -47.94 -22.29 76.44
C GLY A 400 -46.42 -22.14 76.63
N THR A 401 -45.52 -23.08 76.35
CA THR A 401 -45.40 -24.02 75.21
C THR A 401 -45.64 -23.39 73.85
N ASP A 402 -44.57 -22.93 73.18
CA ASP A 402 -44.07 -23.68 72.01
C ASP A 402 -42.60 -23.31 71.65
N PRO A 403 -41.79 -24.27 71.18
CA PRO A 403 -40.56 -24.01 70.41
C PRO A 403 -40.87 -24.03 68.89
N LEU A 404 -39.81 -23.99 68.06
CA LEU A 404 -39.85 -23.87 66.59
C LEU A 404 -40.20 -22.43 66.12
N ALA A 405 -39.74 -21.94 64.96
CA ALA A 405 -38.99 -22.61 63.90
C ALA A 405 -38.08 -21.66 63.07
N VAL A 406 -37.12 -22.27 62.37
CA VAL A 406 -36.61 -21.88 61.02
C VAL A 406 -35.59 -20.73 60.90
N ASN A 407 -34.65 -20.96 59.96
CA ASN A 407 -33.52 -20.14 59.47
C ASN A 407 -32.33 -19.93 60.44
N GLY A 408 -31.10 -20.35 60.10
CA GLY A 408 -30.69 -21.16 58.94
C GLY A 408 -29.17 -21.11 58.70
N HIS A 409 -28.47 -22.24 58.83
CA HIS A 409 -27.04 -22.29 58.54
C HIS A 409 -26.73 -22.15 57.04
N ARG A 410 -25.69 -21.38 56.71
CA ARG A 410 -24.86 -21.61 55.52
C ARG A 410 -23.38 -21.53 55.89
N LEU A 411 -22.60 -22.45 55.31
CA LEU A 411 -21.18 -22.64 55.58
C LEU A 411 -20.30 -21.74 54.70
N PRO A 412 -19.04 -21.48 55.11
CA PRO A 412 -18.04 -20.91 54.24
C PRO A 412 -17.39 -21.97 53.33
N HIS A 413 -17.36 -21.70 52.04
CA HIS A 413 -16.32 -22.19 51.11
C HIS A 413 -15.86 -20.96 50.30
N ALA A 414 -14.57 -20.64 50.14
CA ALA A 414 -13.38 -21.47 49.96
C ALA A 414 -13.36 -22.19 48.60
N GLY A 415 -13.05 -21.41 47.57
CA GLY A 415 -12.81 -21.78 46.17
C GLY A 415 -12.16 -20.59 45.48
#